data_AF-A0A956EWA5-F1
#
_entry.id   AF-A0A956EWA5-F1
#
_cell.length_a   1.000
_cell.length_b   1.000
_cell.length_c   1.000
_cell.angle_alpha   90.00
_cell.angle_beta   90.00
_cell.angle_gamma   90.00
#
_symmetry.space_group_name_H-M   'P 1'
#
loop_
_entity.id
_entity.type
_entity.pdbx_description
1 polymer ?
#
loop_
_entity_poly.entity_id
_entity_poly.type
_entity_poly.pdbx_seq_one_letter_code
_entity_poly.pdbx_strand_id
1 'polypeptide(L)' 'MSSVYDFSLKRITGENQSLGEYDGKVLLIVNVASKCGLTPHYNGLQKLYDEY' A
#
# COMPACT_ATOMS: atom_id res chain seq x y z
N MET A 1 9.53 15.54 14.29
CA MET A 1 8.48 14.50 14.29
C MET A 1 8.60 13.76 12.96
N SER A 2 8.55 12.43 12.97
CA SER A 2 8.56 11.64 11.74
C SER A 2 7.13 11.38 11.26
N SER A 3 6.83 11.72 10.01
CA SER A 3 5.58 11.39 9.33
C SER A 3 5.76 10.17 8.42
N VAL A 4 4.67 9.50 8.08
CA VAL A 4 4.67 8.47 7.03
C VAL A 4 5.12 9.04 5.68
N TYR A 5 4.94 10.35 5.47
CA TYR A 5 5.31 11.06 4.25
C TYR A 5 6.82 11.28 4.08
N ASP A 6 7.61 11.07 5.13
CA ASP A 6 9.07 11.20 5.07
C ASP A 6 9.75 9.96 4.45
N PHE A 7 9.00 8.88 4.23
CA PHE A 7 9.54 7.62 3.72
C PHE A 7 9.45 7.53 2.19
N SER A 8 10.48 6.92 1.60
CA SER A 8 10.47 6.47 0.21
C SER A 8 10.69 4.97 0.16
N LEU A 9 9.92 4.29 -0.67
CA LEU A 9 9.90 2.83 -0.80
C LEU A 9 10.17 2.42 -2.24
N LYS A 10 10.82 1.27 -2.43
CA LYS A 10 11.02 0.69 -3.75
C LYS A 10 9.76 -0.05 -4.19
N ARG A 11 9.21 0.30 -5.36
CA ARG A 11 8.09 -0.38 -5.99
C ARG A 11 8.51 -1.75 -6.50
N ILE A 12 7.52 -2.61 -6.73
CA ILE A 12 7.74 -3.92 -7.38
C ILE A 12 8.33 -3.79 -8.79
N THR A 13 8.12 -2.66 -9.47
CA THR A 13 8.71 -2.33 -10.78
C THR A 13 10.16 -1.85 -10.69
N GLY A 14 10.70 -1.64 -9.49
CA GLY A 14 12.09 -1.25 -9.25
C GLY A 14 12.33 0.24 -9.01
N GLU A 15 11.36 1.10 -9.30
CA GLU A 15 11.45 2.54 -9.07
C GLU A 15 11.20 2.93 -7.61
N ASN A 16 11.72 4.07 -7.17
CA ASN A 16 11.42 4.62 -5.86
C ASN A 16 10.12 5.42 -5.90
N GLN A 17 9.29 5.25 -4.88
CA GLN A 17 8.04 5.96 -4.67
C GLN A 17 8.11 6.69 -3.33
N SER A 18 7.95 8.01 -3.34
CA SER A 18 7.80 8.76 -2.09
C SER A 18 6.39 8.55 -1.55
N LEU A 19 6.26 8.31 -0.24
CA LEU A 19 4.95 8.29 0.41
C LEU A 19 4.36 9.70 0.57
N GLY A 20 5.19 10.75 0.49
CA GLY A 20 4.71 12.14 0.51
C GLY A 20 3.85 12.52 -0.70
N GLU A 21 3.92 11.77 -1.81
CA GLU A 21 3.03 11.94 -2.97
C GLU A 21 1.56 11.61 -2.65
N TYR A 22 1.29 10.96 -1.52
CA TYR A 22 -0.05 10.63 -1.06
C TYR A 22 -0.57 11.55 0.05
N ASP A 23 0.10 12.68 0.31
CA ASP A 23 -0.39 13.64 1.31
C ASP A 23 -1.81 14.12 0.99
N GLY A 24 -2.62 14.30 2.04
CA GLY A 24 -4.04 14.60 1.95
C GLY A 24 -4.94 13.41 1.55
N LYS A 25 -4.40 12.20 1.36
CA LYS A 25 -5.19 10.99 1.09
C LYS A 25 -5.24 10.06 2.31
N VAL A 26 -6.32 9.29 2.42
CA VAL A 26 -6.39 8.18 3.38
C VAL A 26 -5.55 7.02 2.83
N LEU A 27 -4.66 6.46 3.66
CA LEU A 27 -3.75 5.39 3.28
C LEU A 27 -4.04 4.10 4.06
N LEU A 28 -4.25 3.00 3.34
CA LEU A 28 -4.26 1.65 3.89
C LEU A 28 -2.99 0.91 3.48
N ILE A 29 -2.10 0.63 4.45
CA ILE A 29 -0.83 -0.08 4.22
C ILE A 29 -0.99 -1.53 4.69
N VAL A 30 -0.81 -2.48 3.78
CA VAL A 30 -0.99 -3.91 4.05
C VAL A 30 0.28 -4.69 3.69
N ASN A 31 0.80 -5.47 4.63
CA ASN A 31 1.83 -6.45 4.32
C ASN A 31 1.17 -7.72 3.77
N VAL A 32 1.56 -8.13 2.56
CA VAL A 32 0.97 -9.28 1.86
C VAL A 32 2.00 -10.38 1.64
N ALA A 33 1.53 -11.63 1.48
CA ALA A 33 2.37 -12.80 1.19
C ALA A 33 1.65 -13.73 0.20
N SER A 34 2.34 -14.13 -0.88
CA SER A 34 1.74 -14.88 -1.99
C SER A 34 1.52 -16.37 -1.71
N LYS A 35 2.22 -16.95 -0.74
CA LYS A 35 2.19 -18.39 -0.43
C LYS A 35 1.53 -18.71 0.91
N CYS A 36 0.64 -17.84 1.38
CA CYS A 36 -0.10 -18.06 2.62
C CYS A 36 -1.56 -18.43 2.30
N GLY A 37 -2.20 -19.25 3.13
CA GLY A 37 -3.61 -19.62 2.97
C GLY A 37 -4.61 -18.44 3.05
N LEU A 38 -4.10 -17.22 3.27
CA LEU A 38 -4.89 -16.00 3.37
C LEU A 38 -5.06 -15.28 2.03
N THR A 39 -4.42 -15.69 0.92
CA THR A 39 -4.52 -15.04 -0.40
C THR A 39 -5.94 -14.60 -0.84
N PRO A 40 -7.05 -15.25 -0.46
CA PRO A 40 -8.39 -14.71 -0.73
C PRO A 40 -8.64 -13.27 -0.24
N HIS A 41 -7.86 -12.73 0.71
CA HIS A 41 -7.98 -11.35 1.16
C HIS A 41 -7.74 -10.30 0.05
N TYR A 42 -6.99 -10.63 -1.01
CA TYR A 42 -6.77 -9.71 -2.13
C TYR A 42 -8.08 -9.23 -2.76
N ASN A 43 -9.08 -10.10 -2.87
CA ASN A 43 -10.38 -9.74 -3.42
C ASN A 43 -11.12 -8.72 -2.54
N GLY A 44 -11.00 -8.83 -1.22
CA GLY A 44 -11.57 -7.86 -0.29
C GLY A 44 -10.86 -6.51 -0.37
N LEU A 45 -9.53 -6.52 -0.46
CA LEU A 45 -8.73 -5.30 -0.65
C LEU A 45 -9.05 -4.60 -1.96
N GLN A 46 -9.25 -5.36 -3.05
CA GLN A 46 -9.64 -4.80 -4.34
C GLN A 46 -11.00 -4.12 -4.26
N LYS A 47 -12.01 -4.78 -3.67
CA LYS A 47 -13.34 -4.19 -3.48
C LYS A 47 -13.29 -2.88 -2.69
N LEU A 48 -12.49 -2.84 -1.61
CA LEU A 48 -12.33 -1.63 -0.80
C LEU A 48 -11.72 -0.49 -1.63
N TYR A 49 -10.72 -0.78 -2.45
CA TYR A 49 -10.09 0.21 -3.33
C TYR A 49 -11.02 0.70 -4.45
N ASP A 50 -11.89 -0.17 -4.98
CA ASP A 50 -12.84 0.20 -6.03
C ASP A 50 -13.99 1.06 -5.47
N GLU A 51 -14.32 0.90 -4.18
CA GLU A 51 -15.43 1.61 -3.52
C GLU A 51 -15.03 3.01 -3.01
N TYR A 52 -13.74 3.23 -2.67
CA TYR A 52 -13.25 4.45 -2.02
C TYR A 52 -12.04 5.08 -2.74
#